data_AF-A0A4Y2E9U5-F1
#
_entry.id   AF-A0A4Y2E9U5-F1
#
_cell.length_a   1.000
_cell.length_b   1.000
_cell.length_c   1.000
_cell.angle_alpha   90.00
_cell.angle_beta   90.00
_cell.angle_gamma   90.00
#
_symmetry.space_group_name_H-M   'P 1'
#
loop_
_entity.id
_entity.type
_entity.pdbx_description
1 polymer ?
#
loop_
_entity_poly.entity_id
_entity_poly.type
_entity_poly.pdbx_seq_one_letter_code
_entity_poly.pdbx_strand_id
1 'polypeptide(L)'
;MLYKTVIERIPVYGAAVCCLDPPVRIRRKLNTIQIPFLVALTGACRTTTTSVLQAILGIAPLYLQLQQKARVTAIRRLNISLPDTLTTLVPGEDEKGETGWSAHPAECPSEEQMSFVDGGGITSGTCIYTDDSKTKKFVGAAFCVWSGQNIVYRWLAKLQDYYTVFQAELLALKRATDHATSLPHQPITIIVDNQASVQAAANPRSINTTATEMCKSLITNKHIHISWIKAHVDYDRNEEADRFAKDAAESDRDPLSVKAPISFLKSIFKKKMMEDWQSDWEDEDTGRFIFNILPRVSTQPCYWKREKILFFTGHGPYPSYLKRFNLASTANCPCGNTNGTSLHYATACILTTSFHMTKPAQEHELICFRNVDSNEGSRLKIQRLLHHLNDCQELFRINPWSAFISTLFHYLQADMGNFLHPLRRSDSAPELFAASTQKNFYFMEKRIINRTDTHVL
;
A
#
# COMPACT_ATOMS: atom_id res chain seq x y z
N MET A 1 -7.91 -8.56 -1.84
CA MET A 1 -7.11 -9.19 -0.80
C MET A 1 -6.14 -10.19 -1.43
N LEU A 2 -6.62 -11.16 -2.23
CA LEU A 2 -5.81 -12.23 -2.81
C LEU A 2 -4.61 -11.74 -3.65
N TYR A 3 -4.78 -10.73 -4.50
CA TYR A 3 -3.71 -10.19 -5.34
C TYR A 3 -2.54 -9.66 -4.49
N LYS A 4 -2.83 -8.77 -3.53
CA LYS A 4 -1.83 -8.18 -2.62
C LYS A 4 -1.19 -9.20 -1.67
N THR A 5 -1.94 -10.22 -1.24
CA THR A 5 -1.43 -11.21 -0.27
C THR A 5 -0.64 -12.34 -0.90
N VAL A 6 -0.93 -12.71 -2.16
CA VAL A 6 -0.33 -13.89 -2.81
C VAL A 6 0.58 -13.47 -3.95
N ILE A 7 0.04 -12.79 -4.96
CA ILE A 7 0.76 -12.46 -6.20
C ILE A 7 1.87 -11.46 -5.95
N GLU A 8 1.61 -10.45 -5.12
CA GLU A 8 2.65 -9.49 -4.78
C GLU A 8 3.65 -10.01 -3.74
N ARG A 9 3.40 -11.13 -3.05
CA ARG A 9 4.26 -11.63 -1.95
C ARG A 9 5.18 -12.76 -2.37
N ILE A 10 4.70 -13.69 -3.20
CA ILE A 10 5.50 -14.84 -3.67
C ILE A 10 6.82 -14.41 -4.34
N PRO A 11 6.83 -13.48 -5.32
CA PRO A 11 8.07 -13.10 -6.00
C PRO A 11 8.99 -12.19 -5.17
N VAL A 12 8.55 -11.69 -4.01
CA VAL A 12 9.35 -10.76 -3.17
C VAL A 12 10.63 -11.41 -2.66
N TYR A 13 10.60 -12.73 -2.44
CA TYR A 13 11.76 -13.46 -1.92
C TYR A 13 12.97 -13.39 -2.88
N GLY A 14 12.73 -13.40 -4.19
CA GLY A 14 13.77 -13.25 -5.23
C GLY A 14 13.91 -11.82 -5.78
N ALA A 15 13.01 -10.91 -5.42
CA ALA A 15 12.96 -9.55 -5.99
C ALA A 15 14.23 -8.74 -5.69
N ALA A 16 14.82 -8.91 -4.51
CA ALA A 16 16.04 -8.19 -4.12
C ALA A 16 17.24 -8.49 -5.04
N VAL A 17 17.26 -9.67 -5.67
CA VAL A 17 18.34 -10.09 -6.59
C VAL A 17 18.02 -9.69 -8.04
N CYS A 18 16.76 -9.88 -8.48
CA CYS A 18 16.42 -9.77 -9.90
C CYS A 18 15.64 -8.50 -10.29
N CYS A 19 15.23 -7.67 -9.32
CA CYS A 19 14.31 -6.56 -9.58
C CYS A 19 14.82 -5.19 -9.09
N LEU A 20 16.10 -5.04 -8.71
CA LEU A 20 16.66 -3.70 -8.45
C LEU A 20 16.58 -2.82 -9.71
N ASP A 21 17.03 -3.36 -10.84
CA ASP A 21 16.87 -2.77 -12.17
C ASP A 21 16.42 -3.86 -13.16
N PRO A 22 15.11 -4.15 -13.22
CA PRO A 22 14.63 -5.30 -13.98
C PRO A 22 14.79 -5.05 -15.49
N PRO A 23 15.50 -5.92 -16.23
CA PRO A 23 15.64 -5.79 -17.67
C PRO A 23 14.29 -6.00 -18.37
N VAL A 24 14.16 -5.52 -19.60
CA VAL A 24 12.91 -5.58 -20.39
C VAL A 24 12.31 -6.98 -20.42
N ARG A 25 13.14 -8.03 -20.54
CA ARG A 25 12.69 -9.43 -20.52
C ARG A 25 11.96 -9.80 -19.24
N ILE A 26 12.46 -9.36 -18.07
CA ILE A 26 11.84 -9.63 -16.77
C ILE A 26 10.55 -8.84 -16.63
N ARG A 27 10.53 -7.55 -17.04
CA ARG A 27 9.31 -6.73 -17.04
C ARG A 27 8.19 -7.38 -17.86
N ARG A 28 8.49 -7.85 -19.08
CA ARG A 28 7.53 -8.56 -19.95
C ARG A 28 7.00 -9.84 -19.30
N LYS A 29 7.87 -10.63 -18.66
CA LYS A 29 7.47 -11.86 -17.97
C LYS A 29 6.56 -11.57 -16.77
N LEU A 30 6.87 -10.54 -15.97
CA LEU A 30 6.04 -10.11 -14.85
C LEU A 30 4.68 -9.58 -15.31
N ASN A 31 4.62 -8.84 -16.41
CA ASN A 31 3.34 -8.45 -17.02
C ASN A 31 2.53 -9.67 -17.45
N THR A 32 3.16 -10.68 -18.07
CA THR A 32 2.49 -11.94 -18.45
C THR A 32 1.90 -12.66 -17.25
N ILE A 33 2.58 -12.64 -16.10
CA ILE A 33 2.07 -13.21 -14.84
C ILE A 33 0.90 -12.36 -14.29
N GLN A 34 0.95 -11.04 -14.44
CA GLN A 34 -0.04 -10.12 -13.88
C GLN A 34 -1.36 -10.12 -14.67
N ILE A 35 -1.30 -10.13 -16.01
CA ILE A 35 -2.47 -9.96 -16.91
C ILE A 35 -3.66 -10.84 -16.54
N PRO A 36 -3.50 -12.17 -16.34
CA PRO A 36 -4.66 -13.04 -16.14
C PRO A 36 -5.45 -12.69 -14.87
N PHE A 37 -4.80 -12.17 -13.82
CA PHE A 37 -5.47 -11.70 -12.62
C PHE A 37 -6.25 -10.41 -12.86
N LEU A 38 -5.65 -9.46 -13.59
CA LEU A 38 -6.32 -8.20 -13.91
C LEU A 38 -7.56 -8.44 -14.76
N VAL A 39 -7.46 -9.37 -15.73
CA VAL A 39 -8.59 -9.81 -16.56
C VAL A 39 -9.66 -10.48 -15.70
N ALA A 40 -9.29 -11.38 -14.80
CA ALA A 40 -10.25 -12.06 -13.91
C ALA A 40 -10.99 -11.08 -12.97
N LEU A 41 -10.28 -10.06 -12.44
CA LEU A 41 -10.85 -9.03 -11.56
C LEU A 41 -11.83 -8.10 -12.28
N THR A 42 -11.58 -7.81 -13.57
CA THR A 42 -12.37 -6.85 -14.35
C THR A 42 -13.45 -7.50 -15.20
N GLY A 43 -13.31 -8.79 -15.52
CA GLY A 43 -14.10 -9.46 -16.55
C GLY A 43 -13.85 -8.90 -17.96
N ALA A 44 -12.74 -8.17 -18.16
CA ALA A 44 -12.38 -7.59 -19.45
C ALA A 44 -11.94 -8.66 -20.46
N CYS A 45 -11.85 -8.30 -21.73
CA CYS A 45 -11.29 -9.20 -22.75
C CYS A 45 -9.78 -9.39 -22.54
N ARG A 46 -9.25 -10.57 -22.89
CA ARG A 46 -7.80 -10.86 -22.84
C ARG A 46 -6.95 -9.95 -23.71
N THR A 47 -7.58 -9.32 -24.70
CA THR A 47 -6.98 -8.36 -25.64
C THR A 47 -6.91 -6.94 -25.08
N THR A 48 -7.53 -6.68 -23.91
CA THR A 48 -7.40 -5.40 -23.22
C THR A 48 -5.98 -5.25 -22.71
N THR A 49 -5.40 -4.08 -22.96
CA THR A 49 -4.01 -3.78 -22.63
C THR A 49 -3.80 -3.81 -21.11
N THR A 50 -2.66 -4.32 -20.67
CA THR A 50 -2.35 -4.48 -19.25
C THR A 50 -2.35 -3.14 -18.52
N SER A 51 -1.78 -2.11 -19.15
CA SER A 51 -1.71 -0.74 -18.65
C SER A 51 -3.09 -0.16 -18.34
N VAL A 52 -4.06 -0.39 -19.22
CA VAL A 52 -5.47 0.01 -19.01
C VAL A 52 -6.06 -0.69 -17.79
N LEU A 53 -5.85 -2.01 -17.66
CA LEU A 53 -6.40 -2.76 -16.53
C LEU A 53 -5.74 -2.36 -15.20
N GLN A 54 -4.43 -2.09 -15.21
CA GLN A 54 -3.67 -1.56 -14.08
C GLN A 54 -4.22 -0.21 -13.63
N ALA A 55 -4.43 0.73 -14.57
CA ALA A 55 -4.98 2.05 -14.27
C ALA A 55 -6.42 1.98 -13.72
N ILE A 56 -7.29 1.16 -14.33
CA ILE A 56 -8.67 0.98 -13.86
C ILE A 56 -8.72 0.36 -12.46
N LEU A 57 -7.94 -0.70 -12.21
CA LEU A 57 -7.95 -1.38 -10.91
C LEU A 57 -7.14 -0.65 -9.83
N GLY A 58 -6.40 0.39 -10.19
CA GLY A 58 -5.46 1.03 -9.29
C GLY A 58 -4.36 0.09 -8.79
N ILE A 59 -3.93 -0.84 -9.64
CA ILE A 59 -2.88 -1.83 -9.34
C ILE A 59 -1.66 -1.49 -10.20
N ALA A 60 -0.59 -1.06 -9.57
CA ALA A 60 0.66 -0.74 -10.26
C ALA A 60 1.23 -1.96 -11.01
N PRO A 61 2.03 -1.74 -12.08
CA PRO A 61 2.79 -2.79 -12.73
C PRO A 61 3.57 -3.64 -11.73
N LEU A 62 3.44 -4.96 -11.84
CA LEU A 62 4.04 -5.89 -10.87
C LEU A 62 5.56 -5.69 -10.75
N TYR A 63 6.23 -5.35 -11.85
CA TYR A 63 7.67 -5.10 -11.84
C TYR A 63 8.06 -3.85 -11.04
N LEU A 64 7.26 -2.77 -11.08
CA LEU A 64 7.49 -1.55 -10.28
C LEU A 64 7.29 -1.83 -8.79
N GLN A 65 6.26 -2.62 -8.44
CA GLN A 65 6.04 -3.04 -7.05
C GLN A 65 7.19 -3.90 -6.51
N LEU A 66 7.71 -4.83 -7.33
CA LEU A 66 8.85 -5.66 -6.94
C LEU A 66 10.14 -4.86 -6.87
N GLN A 67 10.34 -3.89 -7.76
CA GLN A 67 11.47 -2.98 -7.71
C GLN A 67 11.47 -2.12 -6.45
N GLN A 68 10.31 -1.58 -6.06
CA GLN A 68 10.16 -0.85 -4.80
C GLN A 68 10.56 -1.72 -3.60
N LYS A 69 10.06 -2.96 -3.54
CA LYS A 69 10.37 -3.90 -2.45
C LYS A 69 11.84 -4.33 -2.47
N ALA A 70 12.42 -4.51 -3.65
CA ALA A 70 13.83 -4.84 -3.83
C ALA A 70 14.73 -3.74 -3.28
N ARG A 71 14.45 -2.46 -3.60
CA ARG A 71 15.20 -1.29 -3.12
C ARG A 71 15.15 -1.16 -1.60
N VAL A 72 13.98 -1.35 -0.98
CA VAL A 72 13.85 -1.41 0.49
C VAL A 72 14.70 -2.54 1.06
N THR A 73 14.62 -3.75 0.50
CA THR A 73 15.41 -4.89 1.00
C THR A 73 16.92 -4.69 0.82
N ALA A 74 17.34 -4.08 -0.28
CA ALA A 74 18.76 -3.83 -0.58
C ALA A 74 19.42 -2.93 0.47
N ILE A 75 18.78 -1.81 0.82
CA ILE A 75 19.28 -0.92 1.88
C ILE A 75 19.24 -1.62 3.23
N ARG A 76 18.09 -2.21 3.59
CA ARG A 76 17.83 -2.66 4.97
C ARG A 76 18.48 -4.00 5.35
N ARG A 77 18.55 -4.94 4.41
CA ARG A 77 18.99 -6.32 4.68
C ARG A 77 20.31 -6.65 4.02
N LEU A 78 20.56 -6.11 2.84
CA LEU A 78 21.78 -6.40 2.07
C LEU A 78 22.86 -5.34 2.27
N ASN A 79 22.55 -4.23 2.94
CA ASN A 79 23.46 -3.12 3.18
C ASN A 79 24.04 -2.52 1.88
N ILE A 80 23.24 -2.51 0.80
CA ILE A 80 23.63 -2.02 -0.52
C ILE A 80 23.20 -0.56 -0.68
N SER A 81 24.15 0.31 -1.01
CA SER A 81 23.86 1.71 -1.33
C SER A 81 23.20 1.82 -2.71
N LEU A 82 22.22 2.70 -2.83
CA LEU A 82 21.56 3.00 -4.10
C LEU A 82 22.03 4.37 -4.62
N PRO A 83 21.90 4.64 -5.94
CA PRO A 83 22.25 5.94 -6.49
C PRO A 83 21.54 7.11 -5.79
N ASP A 84 22.24 8.24 -5.61
CA ASP A 84 21.72 9.45 -4.96
C ASP A 84 20.46 10.01 -5.64
N THR A 85 20.27 9.70 -6.92
CA THR A 85 19.05 10.04 -7.68
C THR A 85 17.79 9.35 -7.14
N LEU A 86 17.94 8.25 -6.40
CA LEU A 86 16.83 7.49 -5.81
C LEU A 86 16.63 7.79 -4.33
N THR A 87 17.71 7.93 -3.56
CA THR A 87 17.65 8.28 -2.14
C THR A 87 19.04 8.73 -1.67
N THR A 88 19.06 9.67 -0.72
CA THR A 88 20.28 10.10 -0.03
C THR A 88 20.56 9.27 1.23
N LEU A 89 19.69 8.31 1.57
CA LEU A 89 19.86 7.46 2.75
C LEU A 89 20.94 6.41 2.51
N VAL A 90 21.93 6.38 3.40
CA VAL A 90 23.01 5.39 3.35
C VAL A 90 22.60 4.13 4.13
N PRO A 91 22.98 2.93 3.68
CA PRO A 91 22.72 1.71 4.45
C PRO A 91 23.23 1.79 5.89
N GLY A 92 22.39 1.39 6.85
CA GLY A 92 22.69 1.45 8.29
C GLY A 92 22.16 2.70 9.00
N GLU A 93 21.75 3.73 8.25
CA GLU A 93 21.04 4.90 8.76
C GLU A 93 19.55 4.65 8.99
N ASP A 94 19.00 3.48 8.62
CA ASP A 94 17.60 3.13 8.88
C ASP A 94 17.40 2.24 10.11
N GLU A 95 16.22 2.31 10.71
CA GLU A 95 15.85 1.44 11.82
C GLU A 95 15.91 -0.05 11.42
N LYS A 96 16.71 -0.82 12.16
CA LYS A 96 16.62 -2.28 12.12
C LYS A 96 15.29 -2.68 12.73
N GLY A 97 14.52 -3.53 12.05
CA GLY A 97 13.37 -4.20 12.65
C GLY A 97 13.82 -5.56 13.16
N GLU A 98 13.38 -5.96 14.36
CA GLU A 98 13.66 -7.32 14.85
C GLU A 98 12.95 -8.35 13.96
N THR A 99 13.67 -9.40 13.58
CA THR A 99 13.12 -10.57 12.87
C THR A 99 13.12 -11.77 13.79
N GLY A 100 11.94 -12.32 14.06
CA GLY A 100 11.74 -13.40 15.04
C GLY A 100 11.39 -12.84 16.43
N TRP A 101 10.59 -13.59 17.19
CA TRP A 101 10.24 -13.22 18.56
C TRP A 101 11.38 -13.64 19.48
N SER A 102 12.07 -12.66 20.05
CA SER A 102 13.23 -12.89 20.92
C SER A 102 12.84 -13.19 22.37
N ALA A 103 11.62 -12.82 22.79
CA ALA A 103 11.11 -12.95 24.14
C ALA A 103 9.87 -13.87 24.22
N HIS A 104 9.74 -14.61 25.31
CA HIS A 104 8.54 -15.43 25.56
C HIS A 104 7.34 -14.50 25.83
N PRO A 105 6.11 -14.82 25.38
CA PRO A 105 4.93 -13.96 25.60
C PRO A 105 4.61 -13.58 27.05
N ALA A 106 5.13 -14.33 28.02
CA ALA A 106 4.97 -14.07 29.45
C ALA A 106 5.99 -13.06 30.01
N GLU A 107 7.01 -12.69 29.24
CA GLU A 107 8.02 -11.69 29.60
C GLU A 107 7.51 -10.29 29.22
N CYS A 108 6.54 -9.77 29.97
CA CYS A 108 6.04 -8.40 29.84
C CYS A 108 6.20 -7.61 31.15
N PRO A 109 6.16 -6.27 31.11
CA PRO A 109 6.08 -5.44 32.31
C PRO A 109 4.87 -5.87 33.16
N SER A 110 4.97 -5.78 34.49
CA SER A 110 3.82 -6.15 35.34
C SER A 110 2.67 -5.18 35.12
N GLU A 111 1.43 -5.65 35.32
CA GLU A 111 0.23 -4.80 35.16
C GLU A 111 0.29 -3.55 36.06
N GLU A 112 0.90 -3.66 37.23
CA GLU A 112 1.11 -2.55 38.17
C GLU A 112 2.03 -1.45 37.60
N GLN A 113 2.96 -1.78 36.69
CA GLN A 113 3.87 -0.80 36.08
C GLN A 113 3.21 0.02 34.98
N MET A 114 2.03 -0.38 34.49
CA MET A 114 1.39 0.26 33.33
C MET A 114 -0.04 0.67 33.68
N SER A 115 -0.27 1.98 33.87
CA SER A 115 -1.62 2.52 34.06
C SER A 115 -2.17 3.10 32.76
N PHE A 116 -3.37 2.65 32.38
CA PHE A 116 -4.18 3.23 31.31
C PHE A 116 -5.33 4.11 31.82
N VAL A 117 -5.42 4.28 33.14
CA VAL A 117 -6.36 5.22 33.77
C VAL A 117 -5.68 6.58 33.84
N ASP A 118 -6.47 7.65 33.67
CA ASP A 118 -5.96 9.03 33.70
C ASP A 118 -5.19 9.31 34.99
N GLY A 119 -3.87 9.43 34.86
CA GLY A 119 -2.93 9.62 35.96
C GLY A 119 -2.69 11.08 36.35
N GLY A 120 -3.54 12.02 35.92
CA GLY A 120 -3.29 13.46 36.08
C GLY A 120 -3.10 13.95 37.52
N GLY A 121 -3.59 13.18 38.51
CA GLY A 121 -3.38 13.46 39.94
C GLY A 121 -2.00 13.05 40.47
N ILE A 122 -1.18 12.33 39.70
CA ILE A 122 0.13 11.83 40.16
C ILE A 122 1.14 12.97 40.19
N THR A 123 1.36 13.49 41.39
CA THR A 123 2.32 14.58 41.64
C THR A 123 3.36 14.25 42.70
N SER A 124 3.20 13.12 43.38
CA SER A 124 4.08 12.65 44.46
C SER A 124 5.28 11.87 43.92
N GLY A 125 6.46 12.13 44.46
CA GLY A 125 7.71 11.50 44.00
C GLY A 125 8.26 12.10 42.71
N THR A 126 9.23 11.41 42.11
CA THR A 126 9.85 11.83 40.85
C THR A 126 8.93 11.48 39.68
N CYS A 127 8.49 12.50 38.94
CA CYS A 127 7.64 12.34 37.77
C CYS A 127 8.38 12.79 36.51
N ILE A 128 8.27 12.04 35.42
CA ILE A 128 8.87 12.40 34.13
C ILE A 128 7.74 12.58 33.13
N TYR A 129 7.58 13.75 32.54
CA TYR A 129 6.57 14.01 31.52
C TYR A 129 7.24 13.99 30.16
N THR A 130 6.61 13.34 29.18
CA THR A 130 7.12 13.20 27.81
C THR A 130 6.12 13.73 26.82
N ASP A 131 6.60 14.42 25.78
CA ASP A 131 5.72 14.94 24.74
C ASP A 131 6.47 15.07 23.39
N ASP A 132 5.70 15.25 22.32
CA ASP A 132 6.19 15.57 20.99
C ASP A 132 5.54 16.82 20.40
N SER A 133 6.12 17.35 19.33
CA SER A 133 5.51 18.46 18.61
C SER A 133 5.87 18.40 17.15
N LYS A 134 4.87 18.38 16.26
CA LYS A 134 5.10 18.35 14.82
C LYS A 134 4.80 19.69 14.15
N THR A 135 5.84 20.30 13.57
CA THR A 135 5.71 21.48 12.70
C THR A 135 5.73 21.07 11.23
N LYS A 136 5.62 22.06 10.31
CA LYS A 136 5.75 21.82 8.87
C LYS A 136 7.17 21.40 8.43
N LYS A 137 8.19 21.72 9.22
CA LYS A 137 9.61 21.54 8.83
C LYS A 137 10.36 20.52 9.67
N PHE A 138 9.98 20.34 10.93
CA PHE A 138 10.68 19.49 11.89
C PHE A 138 9.71 18.92 12.91
N VAL A 139 10.14 17.87 13.59
CA VAL A 139 9.44 17.29 14.72
C VAL A 139 10.29 17.47 15.97
N GLY A 140 9.69 17.82 17.08
CA GLY A 140 10.35 17.91 18.38
C GLY A 140 9.93 16.74 19.26
N ALA A 141 10.85 16.28 20.09
CA ALA A 141 10.60 15.31 21.13
C ALA A 141 11.24 15.83 22.42
N ALA A 142 10.53 15.75 23.53
CA ALA A 142 11.05 16.23 24.80
C ALA A 142 10.58 15.38 25.98
N PHE A 143 11.38 15.42 27.05
CA PHE A 143 10.89 15.05 28.36
C PHE A 143 11.43 15.99 29.44
N CYS A 144 10.67 16.15 30.51
CA CYS A 144 11.08 16.93 31.68
C CYS A 144 10.86 16.14 32.97
N VAL A 145 11.80 16.26 33.90
CA VAL A 145 11.80 15.57 35.19
C VAL A 145 11.41 16.56 36.27
N TRP A 146 10.37 16.22 37.01
CA TRP A 146 9.83 17.00 38.11
C TRP A 146 10.20 16.36 39.44
N SER A 147 10.74 17.18 40.34
CA SER A 147 10.90 16.84 41.76
C SER A 147 10.21 17.91 42.59
N GLY A 148 9.09 17.55 43.21
CA GLY A 148 8.18 18.52 43.82
C GLY A 148 7.59 19.46 42.77
N GLN A 149 7.77 20.78 42.94
CA GLN A 149 7.26 21.82 42.03
C GLN A 149 8.30 22.33 41.03
N ASN A 150 9.50 21.73 40.99
CA ASN A 150 10.59 22.22 40.15
C ASN A 150 10.98 21.18 39.09
N ILE A 151 11.31 21.69 37.90
CA ILE A 151 11.93 20.91 36.83
C ILE A 151 13.42 20.79 37.16
N VAL A 152 13.88 19.57 37.46
CA VAL A 152 15.29 19.31 37.81
C VAL A 152 16.13 18.89 36.61
N TYR A 153 15.48 18.41 35.55
CA TYR A 153 16.14 18.01 34.32
C TYR A 153 15.18 18.12 33.14
N ARG A 154 15.73 18.42 31.95
CA ARG A 154 14.99 18.40 30.69
C ARG A 154 15.86 17.90 29.57
N TRP A 155 15.25 17.19 28.64
CA TRP A 155 15.86 16.74 27.40
C TRP A 155 14.98 17.16 26.24
N LEU A 156 15.61 17.75 25.23
CA LEU A 156 14.95 18.25 24.02
C LEU A 156 15.73 17.74 22.81
N ALA A 157 15.01 17.24 21.81
CA ALA A 157 15.60 16.86 20.54
C ALA A 157 14.75 17.34 19.37
N LYS A 158 15.43 17.90 18.38
CA LYS A 158 14.87 18.18 17.07
C LYS A 158 15.06 16.95 16.18
N LEU A 159 14.04 16.61 15.41
CA LEU A 159 14.00 15.50 14.46
C LEU A 159 13.59 16.04 13.09
N GLN A 160 13.93 15.30 12.04
CA GLN A 160 13.55 15.63 10.68
C GLN A 160 12.02 15.53 10.47
N ASP A 161 11.49 16.26 9.48
CA ASP A 161 10.04 16.29 9.16
C ASP A 161 9.42 14.93 8.82
N TYR A 162 10.25 13.99 8.35
CA TYR A 162 9.81 12.64 7.98
C TYR A 162 9.50 11.74 9.18
N TYR A 163 9.84 12.15 10.41
CA TYR A 163 9.38 11.45 11.62
C TYR A 163 7.88 11.69 11.84
N THR A 164 7.18 10.67 12.32
CA THR A 164 5.77 10.79 12.74
C THR A 164 5.68 11.22 14.21
N VAL A 165 4.54 11.78 14.59
CA VAL A 165 4.20 12.13 16.00
C VAL A 165 4.47 10.92 16.92
N PHE A 166 3.88 9.78 16.58
CA PHE A 166 4.11 8.50 17.26
C PHE A 166 5.60 8.14 17.45
N GLN A 167 6.45 8.40 16.47
CA GLN A 167 7.88 8.07 16.58
C GLN A 167 8.63 9.05 17.49
N ALA A 168 8.24 10.32 17.47
CA ALA A 168 8.81 11.32 18.36
C ALA A 168 8.39 11.05 19.82
N GLU A 169 7.13 10.71 20.07
CA GLU A 169 6.64 10.32 21.40
C GLU A 169 7.33 9.04 21.89
N LEU A 170 7.47 8.02 21.03
CA LEU A 170 8.16 6.78 21.39
C LEU A 170 9.64 7.04 21.71
N LEU A 171 10.29 7.97 20.99
CA LEU A 171 11.67 8.37 21.28
C LEU A 171 11.77 9.14 22.61
N ALA A 172 10.86 10.09 22.86
CA ALA A 172 10.80 10.82 24.12
C ALA A 172 10.62 9.86 25.31
N LEU A 173 9.67 8.92 25.20
CA LEU A 173 9.44 7.87 26.19
C LEU A 173 10.66 6.97 26.37
N LYS A 174 11.35 6.59 25.29
CA LYS A 174 12.57 5.78 25.39
C LYS A 174 13.67 6.52 26.13
N ARG A 175 13.87 7.81 25.85
CA ARG A 175 14.88 8.63 26.51
C ARG A 175 14.52 8.90 27.98
N ALA A 176 13.24 9.10 28.29
CA ALA A 176 12.75 9.18 29.65
C ALA A 176 12.97 7.88 30.42
N THR A 177 12.72 6.73 29.79
CA THR A 177 12.96 5.40 30.38
C THR A 177 14.44 5.18 30.64
N ASP A 178 15.32 5.44 29.65
CA ASP A 178 16.77 5.37 29.80
C ASP A 178 17.24 6.26 30.97
N HIS A 179 16.74 7.49 31.05
CA HIS A 179 17.07 8.41 32.14
C HIS A 179 16.58 7.89 33.49
N ALA A 180 15.34 7.38 33.57
CA ALA A 180 14.79 6.80 34.78
C ALA A 180 15.61 5.61 35.30
N THR A 181 16.15 4.76 34.40
CA THR A 181 17.03 3.65 34.82
C THR A 181 18.35 4.11 35.45
N SER A 182 18.77 5.35 35.20
CA SER A 182 19.99 5.94 35.77
C SER A 182 19.76 6.63 37.12
N LEU A 183 18.50 6.82 37.52
CA LEU A 183 18.13 7.44 38.78
C LEU A 183 18.17 6.41 39.94
N PRO A 184 18.29 6.86 41.21
CA PRO A 184 18.22 5.96 42.36
C PRO A 184 16.94 5.12 42.36
N HIS A 185 16.96 3.92 42.96
CA HIS A 185 15.81 3.00 43.08
C HIS A 185 14.70 3.52 44.00
N GLN A 186 14.11 4.66 43.64
CA GLN A 186 12.88 5.19 44.17
C GLN A 186 11.75 4.99 43.15
N PRO A 187 10.48 4.98 43.56
CA PRO A 187 9.36 4.95 42.63
C PRO A 187 9.41 6.15 41.67
N ILE A 188 9.47 5.87 40.37
CA ILE A 188 9.47 6.87 39.30
C ILE A 188 8.25 6.63 38.44
N THR A 189 7.48 7.68 38.15
CA THR A 189 6.36 7.61 37.22
C THR A 189 6.68 8.42 35.98
N ILE A 190 6.69 7.77 34.81
CA ILE A 190 6.73 8.42 33.51
C ILE A 190 5.30 8.64 33.05
N ILE A 191 4.96 9.88 32.73
CA ILE A 191 3.64 10.32 32.34
C ILE A 191 3.65 10.63 30.85
N VAL A 192 2.70 10.01 30.14
CA VAL A 192 2.61 10.02 28.67
C VAL A 192 1.16 10.25 28.28
N ASP A 193 0.90 11.08 27.28
CA ASP A 193 -0.44 11.36 26.78
C ASP A 193 -0.82 10.53 25.54
N ASN A 194 0.15 9.90 24.88
CA ASN A 194 -0.10 8.91 23.83
C ASN A 194 -0.22 7.47 24.33
N GLN A 195 -1.46 6.98 24.34
CA GLN A 195 -1.78 5.60 24.68
C GLN A 195 -1.10 4.57 23.75
N ALA A 196 -0.85 4.89 22.47
CA ALA A 196 -0.19 3.98 21.54
C ALA A 196 1.28 3.75 21.92
N SER A 197 1.98 4.77 22.42
CA SER A 197 3.36 4.65 22.93
C SER A 197 3.42 3.74 24.15
N VAL A 198 2.47 3.88 25.09
CA VAL A 198 2.34 3.02 26.27
C VAL A 198 2.07 1.56 25.87
N GLN A 199 1.14 1.33 24.95
CA GLN A 199 0.85 -0.01 24.41
C GLN A 199 2.05 -0.63 23.70
N ALA A 200 2.83 0.16 22.96
CA ALA A 200 4.04 -0.31 22.29
C ALA A 200 5.10 -0.73 23.32
N ALA A 201 5.33 0.08 24.36
CA ALA A 201 6.29 -0.21 25.43
C ALA A 201 5.89 -1.44 26.28
N ALA A 202 4.59 -1.70 26.43
CA ALA A 202 4.08 -2.88 27.14
C ALA A 202 4.17 -4.19 26.32
N ASN A 203 4.41 -4.11 25.01
CA ASN A 203 4.27 -5.25 24.11
C ASN A 203 5.63 -5.92 23.81
N PRO A 204 5.94 -7.09 24.41
CA PRO A 204 7.19 -7.80 24.14
C PRO A 204 7.27 -8.39 22.72
N ARG A 205 6.16 -8.41 21.98
CA ARG A 205 6.07 -8.88 20.59
C ARG A 205 6.15 -7.73 19.58
N SER A 206 6.51 -6.53 20.02
CA SER A 206 6.68 -5.40 19.12
C SER A 206 7.76 -5.70 18.07
N ILE A 207 7.49 -5.30 16.82
CA ILE A 207 8.48 -5.36 15.73
C ILE A 207 9.39 -4.10 15.77
N ASN A 208 8.97 -3.08 16.54
CA ASN A 208 9.74 -1.87 16.74
C ASN A 208 10.82 -2.11 17.81
N THR A 209 12.08 -2.00 17.41
CA THR A 209 13.25 -2.25 18.27
C THR A 209 13.29 -1.32 19.49
N THR A 210 12.93 -0.04 19.33
CA THR A 210 12.85 0.92 20.44
C THR A 210 11.83 0.49 21.49
N ALA A 211 10.66 0.02 21.05
CA ALA A 211 9.63 -0.50 21.94
C ALA A 211 10.09 -1.78 22.67
N THR A 212 10.78 -2.68 21.97
CA THR A 212 11.32 -3.91 22.57
C THR A 212 12.43 -3.62 23.59
N GLU A 213 13.32 -2.66 23.32
CA GLU A 213 14.34 -2.20 24.28
C GLU A 213 13.69 -1.61 25.53
N MET A 214 12.69 -0.74 25.39
CA MET A 214 11.94 -0.19 26.53
C MET A 214 11.26 -1.29 27.35
N CYS A 215 10.58 -2.23 26.67
CA CYS A 215 9.92 -3.35 27.33
C CYS A 215 10.92 -4.13 28.21
N LYS A 216 12.11 -4.43 27.70
CA LYS A 216 13.18 -5.11 28.46
C LYS A 216 13.67 -4.28 29.66
N SER A 217 13.85 -2.97 29.46
CA SER A 217 14.23 -2.05 30.54
C SER A 217 13.18 -2.00 31.65
N LEU A 218 11.89 -1.94 31.30
CA LEU A 218 10.78 -1.91 32.26
C LEU A 218 10.66 -3.23 33.04
N ILE A 219 10.85 -4.38 32.38
CA ILE A 219 10.85 -5.69 33.03
C ILE A 219 11.95 -5.78 34.10
N THR A 220 13.13 -5.24 33.80
CA THR A 220 14.29 -5.25 34.71
C THR A 220 14.12 -4.24 35.86
N ASN A 221 13.43 -3.12 35.62
CA ASN A 221 13.33 -1.99 36.55
C ASN A 221 11.91 -1.82 37.09
N LYS A 222 11.52 -2.66 38.06
CA LYS A 222 10.18 -2.69 38.66
C LYS A 222 9.72 -1.40 39.37
N HIS A 223 10.64 -0.51 39.68
CA HIS A 223 10.36 0.78 40.32
C HIS A 223 9.92 1.86 39.32
N ILE A 224 10.08 1.62 38.00
CA ILE A 224 9.65 2.52 36.94
C ILE A 224 8.23 2.14 36.51
N HIS A 225 7.34 3.13 36.57
CA HIS A 225 5.94 3.02 36.19
C HIS A 225 5.66 3.96 35.02
N ILE A 226 4.77 3.57 34.12
CA ILE A 226 4.26 4.42 33.05
C ILE A 226 2.77 4.64 33.29
N SER A 227 2.36 5.90 33.37
CA SER A 227 0.96 6.28 33.49
C SER A 227 0.54 7.08 32.28
N TRP A 228 -0.57 6.66 31.68
CA TRP A 228 -1.23 7.46 30.68
C TRP A 228 -1.98 8.63 31.33
N ILE A 229 -2.00 9.79 30.66
CA ILE A 229 -2.86 10.92 31.00
C ILE A 229 -3.66 11.35 29.79
N LYS A 230 -4.80 11.97 30.04
CA LYS A 230 -5.60 12.51 28.95
C LYS A 230 -4.95 13.78 28.38
N ALA A 231 -4.70 13.78 27.07
CA ALA A 231 -4.23 14.95 26.33
C ALA A 231 -5.26 16.10 26.41
N HIS A 232 -4.77 17.34 26.37
CA HIS A 232 -5.58 18.58 26.33
C HIS A 232 -6.54 18.75 27.53
N VAL A 233 -6.09 18.40 28.73
CA VAL A 233 -6.82 18.62 30.01
C VAL A 233 -6.08 19.62 30.90
N ASP A 234 -5.31 20.53 30.28
CA ASP A 234 -4.58 21.62 30.93
C ASP A 234 -3.79 21.20 32.19
N TYR A 235 -3.03 20.09 32.07
CA TYR A 235 -2.10 19.68 33.11
C TYR A 235 -0.80 20.48 32.97
N ASP A 236 -0.56 21.45 33.85
CA ASP A 236 0.61 22.36 33.81
C ASP A 236 1.95 21.65 33.51
N ARG A 237 2.17 20.48 34.13
CA ARG A 237 3.42 19.70 33.95
C ARG A 237 3.53 19.04 32.59
N ASN A 238 2.40 18.65 31.98
CA ASN A 238 2.37 18.13 30.63
C ASN A 238 2.51 19.26 29.60
N GLU A 239 1.83 20.38 29.81
CA GLU A 239 1.96 21.57 28.95
C GLU A 239 3.42 22.04 28.85
N GLU A 240 4.18 21.92 29.94
CA GLU A 240 5.60 22.24 29.93
C GLU A 240 6.44 21.25 29.08
N ALA A 241 6.06 19.97 29.04
CA ALA A 241 6.67 18.99 28.14
C ALA A 241 6.33 19.28 26.67
N ASP A 242 5.06 19.59 26.35
CA ASP A 242 4.62 20.05 25.03
C ASP A 242 5.40 21.31 24.59
N ARG A 243 5.50 22.29 25.49
CA ARG A 243 6.27 23.51 25.25
C ARG A 243 7.73 23.22 24.91
N PHE A 244 8.38 22.31 25.65
CA PHE A 244 9.75 21.89 25.33
C PHE A 244 9.85 21.13 24.01
N ALA A 245 8.88 20.30 23.66
CA ALA A 245 8.87 19.62 22.38
C ALA A 245 8.73 20.63 21.22
N LYS A 246 7.86 21.63 21.38
CA LYS A 246 7.69 22.72 20.43
C LYS A 246 8.96 23.56 20.28
N ASP A 247 9.55 23.98 21.40
CA ASP A 247 10.82 24.70 21.42
C ASP A 247 11.92 23.90 20.70
N ALA A 248 11.95 22.57 20.88
CA ALA A 248 12.90 21.70 20.18
C ALA A 248 12.69 21.71 18.66
N ALA A 249 11.45 21.60 18.19
CA ALA A 249 11.10 21.58 16.78
C ALA A 249 11.44 22.91 16.08
N GLU A 250 11.24 24.02 16.77
CA GLU A 250 11.47 25.38 16.27
C GLU A 250 12.91 25.88 16.48
N SER A 251 13.72 25.17 17.28
CA SER A 251 15.09 25.59 17.57
C SER A 251 16.00 25.60 16.34
N ASP A 252 17.03 26.46 16.39
CA ASP A 252 18.11 26.49 15.39
C ASP A 252 19.13 25.35 15.55
N ARG A 253 18.88 24.39 16.47
CA ARG A 253 19.76 23.23 16.65
C ARG A 253 19.69 22.33 15.41
N ASP A 254 20.78 21.60 15.19
CA ASP A 254 20.79 20.55 14.19
C ASP A 254 19.86 19.40 14.62
N PRO A 255 19.14 18.78 13.67
CA PRO A 255 18.36 17.58 13.95
C PRO A 255 19.24 16.48 14.54
N LEU A 256 18.73 15.83 15.58
CA LEU A 256 19.37 14.70 16.22
C LEU A 256 19.62 13.60 15.18
N SER A 257 20.86 13.12 15.13
CA SER A 257 21.23 11.99 14.29
C SER A 257 20.65 10.70 14.85
N VAL A 258 19.41 10.39 14.44
CA VAL A 258 18.69 9.16 14.74
C VAL A 258 18.40 8.45 13.43
N LYS A 259 18.31 7.13 13.51
CA LYS A 259 18.06 6.29 12.34
C LYS A 259 16.69 6.57 11.73
N ALA A 260 16.67 6.78 10.42
CA ALA A 260 15.49 7.06 9.65
C ALA A 260 14.47 5.91 9.74
N PRO A 261 13.17 6.23 9.85
CA PRO A 261 12.11 5.24 9.84
C PRO A 261 12.04 4.37 8.58
N ILE A 262 11.66 3.11 8.79
CA ILE A 262 11.32 2.19 7.69
C ILE A 262 10.15 2.73 6.86
N SER A 263 9.19 3.40 7.51
CA SER A 263 8.04 4.03 6.86
C SER A 263 8.47 5.13 5.90
N PHE A 264 9.45 5.95 6.31
CA PHE A 264 10.03 6.99 5.46
C PHE A 264 10.69 6.37 4.22
N LEU A 265 11.56 5.36 4.39
CA LEU A 265 12.17 4.66 3.27
C LEU A 265 11.13 4.08 2.29
N LYS A 266 10.09 3.44 2.82
CA LYS A 266 8.97 2.92 2.00
C LYS A 266 8.25 4.04 1.24
N SER A 267 8.08 5.21 1.85
CA SER A 267 7.43 6.36 1.26
C SER A 267 8.21 6.95 0.08
N ILE A 268 9.55 7.07 0.20
CA ILE A 268 10.44 7.51 -0.89
C ILE A 268 10.26 6.61 -2.11
N PHE A 269 10.41 5.30 -1.94
CA PHE A 269 10.29 4.40 -3.07
C PHE A 269 8.85 4.26 -3.57
N LYS A 270 7.84 4.49 -2.72
CA LYS A 270 6.45 4.54 -3.18
C LYS A 270 6.23 5.74 -4.08
N LYS A 271 6.77 6.91 -3.73
CA LYS A 271 6.70 8.12 -4.55
C LYS A 271 7.37 7.88 -5.90
N LYS A 272 8.60 7.35 -5.91
CA LYS A 272 9.31 7.00 -7.15
C LYS A 272 8.55 6.00 -8.01
N MET A 273 7.96 4.97 -7.40
CA MET A 273 7.14 3.98 -8.10
C MET A 273 5.91 4.61 -8.76
N MET A 274 5.25 5.57 -8.10
CA MET A 274 4.11 6.29 -8.67
C MET A 274 4.52 7.20 -9.83
N GLU A 275 5.68 7.86 -9.73
CA GLU A 275 6.25 8.68 -10.82
C GLU A 275 6.58 7.82 -12.04
N ASP A 276 7.27 6.69 -11.83
CA ASP A 276 7.61 5.74 -12.91
C ASP A 276 6.35 5.15 -13.56
N TRP A 277 5.35 4.80 -12.74
CA TRP A 277 4.08 4.29 -13.27
C TRP A 277 3.33 5.37 -14.07
N GLN A 278 3.38 6.62 -13.63
CA GLN A 278 2.76 7.72 -14.36
C GLN A 278 3.46 7.97 -15.70
N SER A 279 4.80 7.92 -15.73
CA SER A 279 5.59 8.03 -16.97
C SER A 279 5.26 6.90 -17.94
N ASP A 280 5.26 5.65 -17.47
CA ASP A 280 4.86 4.49 -18.29
C ASP A 280 3.46 4.69 -18.89
N TRP A 281 2.51 5.24 -18.11
CA TRP A 281 1.14 5.47 -18.57
C TRP A 281 1.03 6.59 -19.62
N GLU A 282 1.90 7.60 -19.52
CA GLU A 282 2.00 8.70 -20.49
C GLU A 282 2.71 8.28 -21.78
N ASP A 283 3.66 7.36 -21.70
CA ASP A 283 4.43 6.88 -22.86
C ASP A 283 3.73 5.75 -23.63
N GLU A 284 2.74 5.07 -23.03
CA GLU A 284 2.07 3.91 -23.61
C GLU A 284 1.10 4.27 -24.77
N ASP A 285 1.46 3.92 -26.01
CA ASP A 285 0.61 4.16 -27.19
C ASP A 285 -0.70 3.36 -27.23
N THR A 286 -0.79 2.29 -26.43
CA THR A 286 -1.97 1.43 -26.39
C THR A 286 -2.92 1.86 -25.27
N GLY A 287 -4.23 1.92 -25.57
CA GLY A 287 -5.23 2.32 -24.57
C GLY A 287 -5.36 3.83 -24.35
N ARG A 288 -4.87 4.66 -25.27
CA ARG A 288 -4.98 6.14 -25.24
C ARG A 288 -6.39 6.66 -24.98
N PHE A 289 -7.40 5.95 -25.48
CA PHE A 289 -8.78 6.30 -25.21
C PHE A 289 -9.11 6.28 -23.70
N ILE A 290 -8.60 5.28 -22.95
CA ILE A 290 -8.77 5.20 -21.51
C ILE A 290 -7.89 6.21 -20.79
N PHE A 291 -6.67 6.47 -21.28
CA PHE A 291 -5.81 7.55 -20.77
C PHE A 291 -6.55 8.90 -20.79
N ASN A 292 -7.31 9.18 -21.84
CA ASN A 292 -8.08 10.41 -21.92
C ASN A 292 -9.20 10.51 -20.86
N ILE A 293 -9.71 9.39 -20.35
CA ILE A 293 -10.70 9.35 -19.27
C ILE A 293 -10.01 9.35 -17.90
N LEU A 294 -8.94 8.56 -17.75
CA LEU A 294 -8.15 8.35 -16.54
C LEU A 294 -6.69 8.75 -16.80
N PRO A 295 -6.38 10.06 -16.87
CA PRO A 295 -5.03 10.53 -17.23
C PRO A 295 -4.02 10.37 -16.10
N ARG A 296 -4.47 10.07 -14.87
CA ARG A 296 -3.60 9.90 -13.70
C ARG A 296 -3.74 8.51 -13.14
N VAL A 297 -2.60 7.85 -12.91
CA VAL A 297 -2.57 6.58 -12.20
C VAL A 297 -2.85 6.79 -10.71
N SER A 298 -3.46 5.79 -10.07
CA SER A 298 -3.82 5.83 -8.66
C SER A 298 -3.70 4.45 -8.05
N THR A 299 -3.46 4.40 -6.73
CA THR A 299 -3.57 3.13 -5.99
C THR A 299 -5.00 2.83 -5.52
N GLN A 300 -5.93 3.75 -5.81
CA GLN A 300 -7.36 3.57 -5.58
C GLN A 300 -8.02 3.07 -6.87
N PRO A 301 -8.79 1.97 -6.81
CA PRO A 301 -9.47 1.44 -7.98
C PRO A 301 -10.56 2.41 -8.46
N CYS A 302 -10.68 2.55 -9.77
CA CYS A 302 -11.87 3.06 -10.40
C CYS A 302 -12.91 1.93 -10.35
N TYR A 303 -13.99 2.08 -9.59
CA TYR A 303 -15.05 1.06 -9.39
C TYR A 303 -15.90 0.83 -10.66
N TRP A 304 -15.27 0.58 -11.79
CA TRP A 304 -15.93 0.30 -13.06
C TRP A 304 -16.39 -1.16 -13.09
N LYS A 305 -17.69 -1.35 -13.32
CA LYS A 305 -18.22 -2.69 -13.61
C LYS A 305 -17.76 -3.16 -15.00
N ARG A 306 -17.81 -4.48 -15.21
CA ARG A 306 -17.41 -5.14 -16.46
C ARG A 306 -17.99 -4.46 -17.71
N GLU A 307 -19.27 -4.12 -17.68
CA GLU A 307 -19.99 -3.53 -18.81
C GLU A 307 -19.34 -2.20 -19.23
N LYS A 308 -19.03 -1.37 -18.22
CA LYS A 308 -18.37 -0.08 -18.43
C LYS A 308 -16.99 -0.25 -19.06
N ILE A 309 -16.22 -1.23 -18.59
CA ILE A 309 -14.90 -1.55 -19.15
C ILE A 309 -15.03 -1.99 -20.62
N LEU A 310 -15.95 -2.89 -20.94
CA LEU A 310 -16.17 -3.37 -22.31
C LEU A 310 -16.63 -2.24 -23.25
N PHE A 311 -17.47 -1.33 -22.76
CA PHE A 311 -17.95 -0.18 -23.53
C PHE A 311 -16.82 0.78 -23.91
N PHE A 312 -16.06 1.26 -22.91
CA PHE A 312 -15.01 2.26 -23.13
C PHE A 312 -13.77 1.69 -23.80
N THR A 313 -13.42 0.43 -23.56
CA THR A 313 -12.34 -0.22 -24.32
C THR A 313 -12.76 -0.56 -25.75
N GLY A 314 -14.06 -0.55 -26.05
CA GLY A 314 -14.62 -1.04 -27.29
C GLY A 314 -14.41 -2.55 -27.47
N HIS A 315 -14.08 -3.28 -26.41
CA HIS A 315 -13.81 -4.72 -26.45
C HIS A 315 -15.04 -5.59 -26.16
N GLY A 316 -16.21 -4.98 -26.12
CA GLY A 316 -17.49 -5.68 -25.98
C GLY A 316 -17.90 -6.44 -27.25
N PRO A 317 -19.15 -6.91 -27.28
CA PRO A 317 -19.69 -7.69 -28.39
C PRO A 317 -20.04 -6.81 -29.60
N TYR A 318 -19.04 -6.15 -30.15
CA TYR A 318 -19.16 -5.17 -31.22
C TYR A 318 -18.58 -5.74 -32.52
N PRO A 319 -19.32 -5.76 -33.65
CA PRO A 319 -18.81 -6.30 -34.92
C PRO A 319 -17.46 -5.72 -35.35
N SER A 320 -17.21 -4.43 -35.10
CA SER A 320 -15.92 -3.79 -35.42
C SER A 320 -14.75 -4.39 -34.63
N TYR A 321 -14.95 -4.65 -33.34
CA TYR A 321 -13.98 -5.34 -32.49
C TYR A 321 -13.81 -6.80 -32.90
N LEU A 322 -14.92 -7.53 -33.08
CA LEU A 322 -14.89 -8.94 -33.46
C LEU A 322 -14.17 -9.16 -34.80
N LYS A 323 -14.40 -8.28 -35.79
CA LYS A 323 -13.68 -8.32 -37.07
C LYS A 323 -12.18 -8.07 -36.89
N ARG A 324 -11.79 -7.09 -36.06
CA ARG A 324 -10.38 -6.77 -35.79
C ARG A 324 -9.60 -7.97 -35.23
N PHE A 325 -10.26 -8.84 -34.46
CA PHE A 325 -9.67 -10.05 -33.88
C PHE A 325 -10.00 -11.33 -34.66
N ASN A 326 -10.49 -11.22 -35.90
CA ASN A 326 -10.84 -12.36 -36.76
C ASN A 326 -11.90 -13.32 -36.14
N LEU A 327 -12.76 -12.80 -35.27
CA LEU A 327 -13.88 -13.55 -34.67
C LEU A 327 -15.19 -13.39 -35.46
N ALA A 328 -15.25 -12.40 -36.36
CA ALA A 328 -16.37 -12.16 -37.26
C ALA A 328 -15.87 -11.88 -38.69
N SER A 329 -16.68 -12.23 -39.69
CA SER A 329 -16.35 -12.03 -41.10
C SER A 329 -16.49 -10.56 -41.55
N THR A 330 -17.30 -9.75 -40.88
CA THR A 330 -17.55 -8.33 -41.22
C THR A 330 -17.56 -7.44 -39.98
N ALA A 331 -17.26 -6.15 -40.17
CA ALA A 331 -17.37 -5.11 -39.12
C ALA A 331 -18.75 -4.44 -39.09
N ASN A 332 -19.66 -4.88 -39.96
CA ASN A 332 -20.94 -4.21 -40.18
C ASN A 332 -21.91 -4.51 -39.04
N CYS A 333 -22.67 -3.51 -38.62
CA CYS A 333 -23.80 -3.70 -37.73
C CYS A 333 -24.98 -4.32 -38.51
N PRO A 334 -25.80 -5.20 -37.90
CA PRO A 334 -27.02 -5.71 -38.53
C PRO A 334 -28.00 -4.63 -39.00
N CYS A 335 -27.91 -3.40 -38.47
CA CYS A 335 -28.69 -2.28 -38.96
C CYS A 335 -28.21 -1.69 -40.30
N GLY A 336 -27.17 -2.26 -40.92
CA GLY A 336 -26.60 -1.80 -42.18
C GLY A 336 -25.46 -0.78 -42.06
N ASN A 337 -25.08 -0.37 -40.84
CA ASN A 337 -23.92 0.50 -40.65
C ASN A 337 -22.61 -0.28 -40.93
N THR A 338 -21.64 0.34 -41.61
CA THR A 338 -20.37 -0.31 -41.98
C THR A 338 -19.38 -0.49 -40.83
N ASN A 339 -19.65 0.13 -39.66
CA ASN A 339 -18.78 0.05 -38.50
C ASN A 339 -19.58 -0.03 -37.19
N GLY A 340 -19.88 -1.26 -36.74
CA GLY A 340 -20.60 -1.54 -35.51
C GLY A 340 -19.76 -1.34 -34.25
N THR A 341 -19.48 -0.09 -33.86
CA THR A 341 -18.73 0.29 -32.64
C THR A 341 -19.62 0.44 -31.40
N SER A 342 -19.03 0.49 -30.21
CA SER A 342 -19.74 0.80 -28.97
C SER A 342 -20.50 2.13 -29.05
N LEU A 343 -19.87 3.17 -29.61
CA LEU A 343 -20.47 4.49 -29.77
C LEU A 343 -21.65 4.47 -30.75
N HIS A 344 -21.56 3.70 -31.84
CA HIS A 344 -22.68 3.54 -32.78
C HIS A 344 -23.93 2.97 -32.08
N TYR A 345 -23.78 1.88 -31.34
CA TYR A 345 -24.89 1.30 -30.56
C TYR A 345 -25.42 2.24 -29.47
N ALA A 346 -24.55 3.06 -28.88
CA ALA A 346 -24.96 4.00 -27.84
C ALA A 346 -25.63 5.28 -28.35
N THR A 347 -25.54 5.62 -29.64
CA THR A 347 -25.96 6.97 -30.11
C THR A 347 -26.72 7.01 -31.42
N ALA A 348 -26.70 5.94 -32.23
CA ALA A 348 -27.21 6.01 -33.61
C ALA A 348 -27.85 4.72 -34.13
N CYS A 349 -27.54 3.54 -33.57
CA CYS A 349 -28.08 2.28 -34.07
C CYS A 349 -29.59 2.19 -33.84
N ILE A 350 -30.36 1.95 -34.90
CA ILE A 350 -31.82 1.82 -34.83
C ILE A 350 -32.28 0.63 -33.97
N LEU A 351 -31.44 -0.40 -33.83
CA LEU A 351 -31.73 -1.58 -33.02
C LEU A 351 -31.60 -1.31 -31.52
N THR A 352 -31.01 -0.18 -31.12
CA THR A 352 -30.72 0.15 -29.71
C THR A 352 -31.22 1.54 -29.32
N THR A 353 -32.22 2.07 -30.03
CA THR A 353 -32.78 3.43 -29.83
C THR A 353 -33.18 3.72 -28.39
N SER A 354 -33.72 2.74 -27.67
CA SER A 354 -34.13 2.88 -26.26
C SER A 354 -32.96 3.17 -25.31
N PHE A 355 -31.72 2.88 -25.72
CA PHE A 355 -30.51 3.06 -24.92
C PHE A 355 -29.69 4.28 -25.35
N HIS A 356 -30.16 5.06 -26.33
CA HIS A 356 -29.38 6.15 -26.89
C HIS A 356 -29.03 7.22 -25.85
N MET A 357 -27.78 7.67 -25.95
CA MET A 357 -27.23 8.82 -25.29
C MET A 357 -27.03 9.92 -26.33
N THR A 358 -26.95 11.17 -25.87
CA THR A 358 -26.67 12.30 -26.76
C THR A 358 -25.36 12.05 -27.49
N LYS A 359 -25.40 12.08 -28.83
CA LYS A 359 -24.21 11.88 -29.64
C LYS A 359 -23.23 13.03 -29.37
N PRO A 360 -21.97 12.75 -29.00
CA PRO A 360 -20.96 13.79 -28.91
C PRO A 360 -20.72 14.45 -30.26
N ALA A 361 -20.49 15.76 -30.26
CA ALA A 361 -19.82 16.41 -31.38
C ALA A 361 -18.40 15.84 -31.51
N GLN A 362 -17.91 15.66 -32.73
CA GLN A 362 -16.64 14.97 -33.01
C GLN A 362 -15.43 15.64 -32.30
N GLU A 363 -15.47 16.96 -32.16
CA GLU A 363 -14.49 17.78 -31.43
C GLU A 363 -14.57 17.67 -29.90
N HIS A 364 -15.67 17.13 -29.37
CA HIS A 364 -15.94 17.00 -27.93
C HIS A 364 -16.10 15.55 -27.47
N GLU A 365 -15.79 14.56 -28.31
CA GLU A 365 -15.94 13.14 -27.97
C GLU A 365 -15.27 12.78 -26.63
N LEU A 366 -14.03 13.22 -26.41
CA LEU A 366 -13.29 12.93 -25.18
C LEU A 366 -13.90 13.55 -23.92
N ILE A 367 -14.36 14.81 -24.01
CA ILE A 367 -15.03 15.51 -22.90
C ILE A 367 -16.38 14.83 -22.63
N CYS A 368 -17.09 14.43 -23.67
CA CYS A 368 -18.33 13.70 -23.55
C CYS A 368 -18.13 12.35 -22.84
N PHE A 369 -17.06 11.60 -23.13
CA PHE A 369 -16.79 10.33 -22.46
C PHE A 369 -16.50 10.50 -20.96
N ARG A 370 -15.80 11.56 -20.54
CA ARG A 370 -15.65 11.90 -19.10
C ARG A 370 -16.99 12.22 -18.44
N ASN A 371 -17.87 12.91 -19.15
CA ASN A 371 -19.22 13.23 -18.66
C ASN A 371 -20.11 11.99 -18.59
N VAL A 372 -20.02 11.09 -19.59
CA VAL A 372 -20.70 9.79 -19.63
C VAL A 372 -20.22 8.89 -18.49
N ASP A 373 -18.92 8.92 -18.18
CA ASP A 373 -18.33 8.21 -17.05
C ASP A 373 -18.92 8.66 -15.71
N SER A 374 -19.01 9.98 -15.55
CA SER A 374 -19.44 10.66 -14.32
C SER A 374 -20.96 10.65 -14.12
N ASN A 375 -21.76 10.53 -15.18
CA ASN A 375 -23.22 10.56 -15.10
C ASN A 375 -23.82 9.17 -14.78
N GLU A 376 -24.62 9.07 -13.72
CA GLU A 376 -25.23 7.80 -13.29
C GLU A 376 -26.25 7.25 -14.30
N GLY A 377 -27.08 8.12 -14.90
CA GLY A 377 -28.05 7.72 -15.93
C GLY A 377 -27.37 7.12 -17.16
N SER A 378 -26.26 7.72 -17.62
CA SER A 378 -25.44 7.19 -18.71
C SER A 378 -24.82 5.84 -18.35
N ARG A 379 -24.33 5.67 -17.11
CA ARG A 379 -23.81 4.39 -16.62
C ARG A 379 -24.88 3.28 -16.65
N LEU A 380 -26.10 3.59 -16.24
CA LEU A 380 -27.23 2.64 -16.29
C LEU A 380 -27.62 2.29 -17.73
N LYS A 381 -27.63 3.29 -18.65
CA LYS A 381 -27.87 3.04 -20.08
C LYS A 381 -26.83 2.13 -20.69
N ILE A 382 -25.54 2.32 -20.38
CA ILE A 382 -24.44 1.44 -20.85
C ILE A 382 -24.63 0.01 -20.34
N GLN A 383 -24.97 -0.17 -19.06
CA GLN A 383 -25.21 -1.49 -18.48
C GLN A 383 -26.37 -2.20 -19.17
N ARG A 384 -27.51 -1.51 -19.35
CA ARG A 384 -28.68 -2.07 -20.02
C ARG A 384 -28.43 -2.37 -21.48
N LEU A 385 -27.71 -1.50 -22.19
CA LEU A 385 -27.30 -1.71 -23.58
C LEU A 385 -26.48 -3.01 -23.72
N LEU A 386 -25.47 -3.19 -22.87
CA LEU A 386 -24.61 -4.38 -22.95
C LEU A 386 -25.33 -5.66 -22.51
N HIS A 387 -26.27 -5.58 -21.58
CA HIS A 387 -27.14 -6.71 -21.26
C HIS A 387 -27.99 -7.09 -22.47
N HIS A 388 -28.65 -6.11 -23.10
CA HIS A 388 -29.45 -6.33 -24.30
C HIS A 388 -28.64 -6.93 -25.47
N LEU A 389 -27.43 -6.43 -25.72
CA LEU A 389 -26.54 -6.99 -26.75
C LEU A 389 -26.13 -8.43 -26.45
N ASN A 390 -25.99 -8.79 -25.17
CA ASN A 390 -25.67 -10.16 -24.75
C ASN A 390 -26.90 -11.09 -24.83
N ASP A 391 -28.09 -10.61 -24.48
CA ASP A 391 -29.30 -11.43 -24.54
C ASP A 391 -29.73 -11.69 -25.99
N CYS A 392 -29.40 -10.79 -26.90
CA CYS A 392 -29.68 -10.89 -28.33
C CYS A 392 -28.47 -11.39 -29.15
N GLN A 393 -27.61 -12.22 -28.56
CA GLN A 393 -26.39 -12.76 -29.21
C GLN A 393 -26.64 -13.38 -30.59
N GLU A 394 -27.75 -14.10 -30.77
CA GLU A 394 -28.14 -14.71 -32.05
C GLU A 394 -28.46 -13.67 -33.14
N LEU A 395 -29.13 -12.57 -32.77
CA LEU A 395 -29.45 -11.46 -33.68
C LEU A 395 -28.19 -10.69 -34.10
N PHE A 396 -27.20 -10.63 -33.21
CA PHE A 396 -25.95 -9.90 -33.43
C PHE A 396 -24.76 -10.81 -33.84
N ARG A 397 -24.99 -12.12 -33.99
CA ARG A 397 -23.99 -13.17 -34.33
C ARG A 397 -22.74 -13.14 -33.44
N ILE A 398 -22.93 -13.01 -32.14
CA ILE A 398 -21.83 -12.97 -31.15
C ILE A 398 -21.71 -14.36 -30.51
N ASN A 399 -20.66 -15.12 -30.84
CA ASN A 399 -20.39 -16.41 -30.18
C ASN A 399 -19.96 -16.19 -28.70
N PRO A 400 -20.50 -16.95 -27.73
CA PRO A 400 -20.27 -16.68 -26.31
C PRO A 400 -18.84 -16.95 -25.87
N TRP A 401 -18.29 -15.99 -25.12
CA TRP A 401 -17.04 -16.09 -24.38
C TRP A 401 -17.24 -16.95 -23.12
N SER A 402 -17.27 -18.27 -23.26
CA SER A 402 -17.28 -19.21 -22.13
C SER A 402 -16.14 -20.22 -22.27
N ALA A 403 -14.92 -19.75 -22.06
CA ALA A 403 -13.85 -20.65 -21.67
C ALA A 403 -12.87 -19.91 -20.77
N PHE A 404 -12.44 -20.61 -19.72
CA PHE A 404 -11.28 -20.31 -18.88
C PHE A 404 -11.50 -19.51 -17.60
N ILE A 405 -12.15 -20.15 -16.62
CA ILE A 405 -11.79 -19.99 -15.20
C ILE A 405 -10.90 -21.16 -14.69
N SER A 406 -10.94 -22.34 -15.32
CA SER A 406 -10.24 -23.54 -14.81
C SER A 406 -8.74 -23.65 -15.13
N THR A 407 -8.19 -22.89 -16.08
CA THR A 407 -6.81 -23.11 -16.60
C THR A 407 -5.80 -22.10 -16.09
N LEU A 408 -6.26 -21.11 -15.31
CA LEU A 408 -5.42 -20.11 -14.69
C LEU A 408 -4.44 -20.74 -13.69
N PHE A 409 -4.87 -21.77 -12.96
CA PHE A 409 -4.08 -22.42 -11.91
C PHE A 409 -2.85 -23.20 -12.44
N HIS A 410 -3.05 -24.09 -13.41
CA HIS A 410 -1.96 -24.86 -14.02
C HIS A 410 -0.95 -23.97 -14.77
N TYR A 411 -1.43 -22.89 -15.39
CA TYR A 411 -0.59 -21.93 -16.08
C TYR A 411 0.30 -21.14 -15.10
N LEU A 412 -0.26 -20.68 -13.97
CA LEU A 412 0.47 -19.93 -12.95
C LEU A 412 1.51 -20.78 -12.20
N GLN A 413 1.20 -22.05 -11.92
CA GLN A 413 2.14 -22.95 -11.26
C GLN A 413 3.37 -23.24 -12.15
N ALA A 414 3.16 -23.41 -13.45
CA ALA A 414 4.23 -23.60 -14.42
C ALA A 414 5.07 -22.32 -14.61
N ASP A 415 4.44 -21.16 -14.82
CA ASP A 415 5.17 -19.91 -15.10
C ASP A 415 5.87 -19.31 -13.88
N MET A 416 5.27 -19.39 -12.69
CA MET A 416 5.97 -19.04 -11.44
C MET A 416 7.06 -20.05 -11.13
N GLY A 417 6.82 -21.35 -11.33
CA GLY A 417 7.87 -22.37 -11.21
C GLY A 417 9.07 -22.08 -12.10
N ASN A 418 8.83 -21.70 -13.36
CA ASN A 418 9.86 -21.33 -14.33
C ASN A 418 10.50 -19.95 -14.07
N PHE A 419 9.84 -19.04 -13.36
CA PHE A 419 10.45 -17.79 -12.89
C PHE A 419 11.39 -18.03 -11.70
N LEU A 420 11.01 -18.95 -10.81
CA LEU A 420 11.77 -19.28 -9.62
C LEU A 420 12.86 -20.33 -9.87
N HIS A 421 12.79 -21.10 -10.96
CA HIS A 421 13.76 -22.15 -11.28
C HIS A 421 15.21 -21.64 -11.47
N PRO A 422 15.47 -20.48 -12.12
CA PRO A 422 16.80 -19.88 -12.16
C PRO A 422 17.26 -19.34 -10.80
N LEU A 423 16.33 -18.88 -9.95
CA LEU A 423 16.58 -18.42 -8.57
C LEU A 423 16.92 -19.56 -7.61
N ARG A 424 16.60 -20.81 -7.97
CA ARG A 424 16.90 -22.04 -7.22
C ARG A 424 18.37 -22.47 -7.32
N ARG A 425 19.13 -21.90 -8.26
CA ARG A 425 20.53 -22.23 -8.55
C ARG A 425 21.54 -21.24 -7.94
N SER A 426 21.11 -20.23 -7.17
CA SER A 426 22.05 -19.44 -6.36
C SER A 426 22.24 -20.11 -5.00
N ASP A 427 23.49 -20.24 -4.56
CA ASP A 427 23.96 -21.06 -3.42
C ASP A 427 23.46 -20.66 -2.02
N SER A 428 22.37 -19.88 -1.91
CA SER A 428 21.81 -19.39 -0.65
C SER A 428 20.37 -19.89 -0.44
N ALA A 429 20.26 -21.03 0.25
CA ALA A 429 19.05 -21.59 0.90
C ALA A 429 18.00 -22.31 0.00
N PRO A 430 18.18 -23.62 -0.30
CA PRO A 430 17.23 -24.44 -1.06
C PRO A 430 15.99 -24.92 -0.28
N GLU A 431 16.08 -25.11 1.04
CA GLU A 431 15.09 -25.91 1.80
C GLU A 431 13.83 -25.14 2.23
N LEU A 432 13.93 -23.82 2.42
CA LEU A 432 12.77 -22.97 2.76
C LEU A 432 11.82 -22.71 1.58
N PHE A 433 12.29 -23.00 0.36
CA PHE A 433 11.64 -22.63 -0.90
C PHE A 433 10.48 -23.56 -1.30
N ALA A 434 10.55 -24.84 -0.93
CA ALA A 434 9.55 -25.85 -1.33
C ALA A 434 8.30 -25.80 -0.45
N ALA A 435 8.49 -25.76 0.88
CA ALA A 435 7.39 -25.92 1.84
C ALA A 435 6.46 -24.70 1.91
N SER A 436 6.98 -23.47 1.94
CA SER A 436 6.14 -22.26 2.07
C SER A 436 5.33 -21.97 0.79
N THR A 437 5.94 -22.24 -0.36
CA THR A 437 5.32 -22.05 -1.68
C THR A 437 4.15 -23.02 -1.85
N GLN A 438 4.34 -24.32 -1.60
CA GLN A 438 3.26 -25.31 -1.64
C GLN A 438 2.12 -25.00 -0.67
N LYS A 439 2.43 -24.58 0.57
CA LYS A 439 1.43 -24.26 1.59
C LYS A 439 0.58 -23.04 1.20
N ASN A 440 1.20 -22.01 0.61
CA ASN A 440 0.49 -20.82 0.13
C ASN A 440 -0.36 -21.10 -1.11
N PHE A 441 0.09 -21.96 -2.03
CA PHE A 441 -0.70 -22.40 -3.18
C PHE A 441 -1.90 -23.29 -2.77
N TYR A 442 -1.72 -24.23 -1.84
CA TYR A 442 -2.79 -25.06 -1.28
C TYR A 442 -3.83 -24.24 -0.50
N PHE A 443 -3.40 -23.18 0.19
CA PHE A 443 -4.31 -22.27 0.89
C PHE A 443 -5.13 -21.39 -0.09
N MET A 444 -4.58 -21.09 -1.28
CA MET A 444 -5.26 -20.37 -2.36
C MET A 444 -6.36 -21.23 -3.00
N GLU A 445 -6.09 -22.52 -3.20
CA GLU A 445 -7.03 -23.54 -3.70
C GLU A 445 -8.32 -23.60 -2.86
N LYS A 446 -8.19 -23.68 -1.53
CA LYS A 446 -9.35 -23.74 -0.61
C LYS A 446 -10.18 -22.45 -0.55
N ARG A 447 -9.63 -21.29 -0.91
CA ARG A 447 -10.35 -19.99 -0.85
C ARG A 447 -10.97 -19.57 -2.19
N ILE A 448 -10.36 -19.91 -3.32
CA ILE A 448 -10.90 -19.58 -4.65
C ILE A 448 -12.11 -20.45 -5.00
N ILE A 449 -12.10 -21.72 -4.57
CA ILE A 449 -13.20 -22.67 -4.83
C ILE A 449 -14.49 -22.32 -4.05
N ASN A 450 -14.39 -21.56 -2.96
CA ASN A 450 -15.49 -21.37 -2.00
C ASN A 450 -16.15 -19.98 -1.99
N ARG A 451 -15.78 -19.02 -2.84
CA ARG A 451 -16.40 -17.67 -2.81
C ARG A 451 -16.58 -17.07 -4.20
N THR A 452 -17.82 -17.12 -4.69
CA THR A 452 -18.37 -16.37 -5.83
C THR A 452 -18.83 -14.95 -5.47
N ASP A 453 -18.38 -14.38 -4.35
CA ASP A 453 -18.81 -13.06 -3.89
C ASP A 453 -17.72 -11.98 -3.96
N THR A 454 -18.19 -10.79 -4.32
CA THR A 454 -17.54 -9.55 -4.78
C THR A 454 -16.50 -8.87 -3.86
N HIS A 455 -15.88 -9.59 -2.92
CA HIS A 455 -14.82 -9.04 -2.06
C HIS A 455 -13.43 -9.56 -2.44
N VAL A 456 -12.94 -9.18 -3.63
CA VAL A 456 -11.61 -9.61 -4.14
C VAL A 456 -10.53 -8.52 -4.02
N LEU A 457 -10.88 -7.27 -3.69
CA LEU A 457 -9.92 -6.16 -3.52
C LEU A 457 -9.17 -6.13 -2.19
#